data_AF-A0A966H7S1-F1
#
_entry.id   AF-A0A966H7S1-F1
#
_cell.length_a   1.000
_cell.length_b   1.000
_cell.length_c   1.000
_cell.angle_alpha   90.00
_cell.angle_beta   90.00
_cell.angle_gamma   90.00
#
_symmetry.space_group_name_H-M   'P 1'
#
loop_
_entity.id
_entity.type
_entity.pdbx_description
1 polymer ?
#
loop_
_entity_poly.entity_id
_entity_poly.type
_entity_poly.pdbx_seq_one_letter_code
_entity_poly.pdbx_strand_id
1 'polypeptide(L)'
;MRQLLAVLAIAFLLISCTSNQKRVVVMSKGAADINVDAKTIKATAGGGHEEKTADFIGGTVEINLSAPAGESKLTLTENGLYVVNAKNDTIIGSAQNYAAPSTTQQVITQDALKQKIDSLNLLIAGKNVTKENRNFFLLPNTAAFITPNHNAMIVGPYHKMRSAEGKDGKAPEVYRFYSIKEVRETIARLQGLTTGELPQE
;
A
#
# COMPACT_ATOMS: atom_id res chain seq x y z
N MET A 1 -11.18 -66.88 -10.35
CA MET A 1 -12.56 -66.63 -9.88
C MET A 1 -12.47 -65.66 -8.69
N ARG A 2 -13.12 -64.49 -8.81
CA ARG A 2 -13.33 -63.43 -7.77
C ARG A 2 -12.08 -62.68 -7.28
N GLN A 3 -11.79 -61.46 -7.76
CA GLN A 3 -12.37 -60.16 -7.38
C GLN A 3 -12.38 -59.86 -5.87
N LEU A 4 -11.58 -58.88 -5.46
CA LEU A 4 -11.87 -57.83 -4.46
C LEU A 4 -10.63 -56.92 -4.35
N LEU A 5 -10.56 -55.81 -5.10
CA LEU A 5 -10.91 -54.46 -4.65
C LEU A 5 -10.22 -54.05 -3.34
N ALA A 6 -9.10 -53.34 -3.47
CA ALA A 6 -8.59 -52.41 -2.46
C ALA A 6 -7.87 -51.25 -3.16
N VAL A 7 -8.64 -50.38 -3.81
CA VAL A 7 -8.21 -49.04 -4.19
C VAL A 7 -8.15 -48.23 -2.90
N LEU A 8 -7.00 -48.19 -2.24
CA LEU A 8 -6.77 -47.25 -1.15
C LEU A 8 -6.34 -45.92 -1.77
N ALA A 9 -7.35 -45.12 -2.11
CA ALA A 9 -7.20 -43.71 -2.43
C ALA A 9 -6.65 -42.98 -1.20
N ILE A 10 -5.33 -42.83 -1.12
CA ILE A 10 -4.73 -41.80 -0.27
C ILE A 10 -4.84 -40.50 -1.06
N ALA A 11 -6.05 -39.93 -1.02
CA ALA A 11 -6.22 -38.50 -1.23
C ALA A 11 -5.52 -37.80 -0.07
N PHE A 12 -4.23 -37.51 -0.23
CA PHE A 12 -3.62 -36.40 0.49
C PHE A 12 -4.37 -35.15 0.05
N LEU A 13 -5.42 -34.84 0.80
CA LEU A 13 -5.99 -33.51 0.87
C LEU A 13 -4.82 -32.58 1.20
N LEU A 14 -4.33 -31.89 0.17
CA LEU A 14 -3.66 -30.63 0.34
C LEU A 14 -4.65 -29.74 1.08
N ILE A 15 -4.61 -29.78 2.41
CA ILE A 15 -5.07 -28.68 3.24
C ILE A 15 -4.09 -27.57 2.88
N SER A 16 -4.36 -26.85 1.79
CA SER A 16 -3.87 -25.50 1.67
C SER A 16 -4.51 -24.80 2.86
N CYS A 17 -3.77 -24.72 3.97
CA CYS A 17 -4.12 -23.85 5.06
C CYS A 17 -4.33 -22.49 4.42
N THR A 18 -5.59 -22.10 4.24
CA THR A 18 -5.99 -20.72 4.09
C THR A 18 -5.61 -20.06 5.39
N SER A 19 -4.33 -19.77 5.57
CA SER A 19 -3.86 -19.04 6.74
C SER A 19 -4.62 -17.73 6.72
N ASN A 20 -5.40 -17.48 7.78
CA ASN A 20 -6.08 -16.21 7.98
C ASN A 20 -5.04 -15.13 8.26
N GLN A 21 -4.24 -14.82 7.25
CA GLN A 21 -3.02 -14.04 7.33
C GLN A 21 -3.32 -12.62 6.91
N LYS A 22 -2.84 -11.69 7.71
CA LYS A 22 -2.85 -10.26 7.47
C LYS A 22 -1.40 -9.80 7.42
N ARG A 23 -0.90 -9.54 6.21
CA ARG A 23 0.40 -8.89 6.03
C ARG A 23 0.22 -7.41 6.28
N VAL A 24 0.99 -6.86 7.19
CA VAL A 24 0.91 -5.46 7.59
C VAL A 24 2.22 -4.78 7.25
N VAL A 25 2.15 -3.73 6.43
CA VAL A 25 3.26 -2.81 6.18
C VAL A 25 3.03 -1.54 6.99
N VAL A 26 3.86 -1.30 8.00
CA VAL A 26 3.82 -0.11 8.85
C VAL A 26 4.74 0.94 8.26
N MET A 27 4.17 2.11 7.94
CA MET A 27 4.92 3.27 7.50
C MET A 27 5.08 4.25 8.66
N SER A 28 6.31 4.55 9.06
CA SER A 28 6.62 5.44 10.21
C SER A 28 7.60 6.54 9.83
N LYS A 29 7.69 7.57 10.68
CA LYS A 29 8.71 8.63 10.59
C LYS A 29 9.63 8.53 11.81
N GLY A 30 10.71 7.77 11.65
CA GLY A 30 11.49 7.23 12.77
C GLY A 30 11.24 5.74 12.97
N ALA A 31 11.83 5.19 14.03
CA ALA A 31 11.82 3.77 14.30
C ALA A 31 10.40 3.24 14.58
N ALA A 32 10.08 2.10 13.99
CA ALA A 32 8.90 1.31 14.37
C ALA A 32 9.32 -0.04 14.98
N ASP A 33 8.55 -0.56 15.91
CA ASP A 33 8.65 -1.92 16.45
C ASP A 33 7.29 -2.61 16.30
N ILE A 34 7.32 -3.87 15.88
CA ILE A 34 6.11 -4.69 15.71
C ILE A 34 6.27 -5.93 16.57
N ASN A 35 5.41 -6.05 17.57
CA ASN A 35 5.30 -7.26 18.37
C ASN A 35 4.05 -8.02 17.93
N VAL A 36 4.26 -9.09 17.16
CA VAL A 36 3.20 -9.90 16.57
C VAL A 36 2.38 -10.62 17.65
N ASP A 37 3.06 -11.20 18.65
CA ASP A 37 2.43 -11.99 19.72
C ASP A 37 1.56 -11.12 20.63
N ALA A 38 2.09 -9.96 21.03
CA ALA A 38 1.36 -8.98 21.85
C ALA A 38 0.36 -8.15 21.05
N LYS A 39 0.35 -8.28 19.71
CA LYS A 39 -0.45 -7.47 18.78
C LYS A 39 -0.29 -5.96 19.04
N THR A 40 0.96 -5.51 19.10
CA THR A 40 1.27 -4.09 19.29
C THR A 40 2.21 -3.59 18.21
N ILE A 41 2.01 -2.32 17.83
CA ILE A 41 2.93 -1.55 17.00
C ILE A 41 3.32 -0.32 17.80
N LYS A 42 4.62 -0.06 17.93
CA LYS A 42 5.14 1.14 18.56
C LYS A 42 6.00 1.91 17.56
N ALA A 43 5.62 3.13 17.24
CA ALA A 43 6.41 4.03 16.41
C ALA A 43 6.87 5.22 17.24
N THR A 44 8.13 5.61 17.11
CA THR A 44 8.67 6.81 17.74
C THR A 44 8.85 7.92 16.71
N ALA A 45 8.84 9.17 17.17
CA ALA A 45 9.19 10.29 16.32
C ALA A 45 10.70 10.23 16.04
N GLY A 46 11.08 10.48 14.79
CA GLY A 46 12.49 10.54 14.42
C GLY A 46 12.72 11.15 13.04
N GLY A 47 13.99 11.14 12.64
CA GLY A 47 14.38 11.43 11.26
C GLY A 47 14.17 10.19 10.38
N GLY A 48 13.90 10.43 9.08
CA GLY A 48 13.80 9.35 8.09
C GLY A 48 12.41 8.73 7.96
N HIS A 49 12.28 7.90 6.93
CA HIS A 49 11.08 7.15 6.59
C HIS A 49 11.43 5.67 6.71
N GLU A 50 10.67 4.95 7.53
CA GLU A 50 10.83 3.50 7.69
C GLU A 50 9.56 2.77 7.27
N GLU A 51 9.79 1.57 6.74
CA GLU A 51 8.76 0.59 6.40
C GLU A 51 9.12 -0.73 7.09
N LYS A 52 8.22 -1.23 7.94
CA LYS A 52 8.37 -2.56 8.55
C LYS A 52 7.20 -3.44 8.18
N THR A 53 7.49 -4.69 7.84
CA THR A 53 6.49 -5.68 7.45
C THR A 53 6.42 -6.77 8.51
N ALA A 54 5.20 -7.16 8.87
CA ALA A 54 4.95 -8.33 9.71
C ALA A 54 3.68 -9.05 9.26
N ASP A 55 3.62 -10.35 9.53
CA ASP A 55 2.46 -11.18 9.23
C ASP A 55 1.73 -11.53 10.54
N PHE A 56 0.45 -11.18 10.63
CA PHE A 56 -0.43 -11.54 11.75
C PHE A 56 -1.38 -12.66 11.32
N ILE A 57 -1.62 -13.63 12.20
CA ILE A 57 -2.51 -14.77 11.93
C ILE A 57 -3.75 -14.70 12.81
N GLY A 58 -4.93 -14.87 12.22
CA GLY A 58 -6.21 -14.93 12.91
C GLY A 58 -7.38 -14.39 12.07
N GLY A 59 -8.60 -14.76 12.43
CA GLY A 59 -9.83 -14.29 11.77
C GLY A 59 -9.95 -12.77 11.84
N THR A 60 -10.17 -12.23 13.04
CA THR A 60 -10.03 -10.79 13.33
C THR A 60 -8.76 -10.56 14.13
N VAL A 61 -7.94 -9.61 13.71
CA VAL A 61 -6.73 -9.19 14.42
C VAL A 61 -6.92 -7.75 14.88
N GLU A 62 -6.90 -7.54 16.19
CA GLU A 62 -6.90 -6.22 16.80
C GLU A 62 -5.48 -5.88 17.22
N ILE A 63 -4.96 -4.74 16.78
CA ILE A 63 -3.60 -4.28 17.05
C ILE A 63 -3.66 -2.95 17.79
N ASN A 64 -2.94 -2.84 18.91
CA ASN A 64 -2.74 -1.57 19.59
C ASN A 64 -1.56 -0.82 18.95
N LEU A 65 -1.83 0.35 18.40
CA LEU A 65 -0.84 1.24 17.82
C LEU A 65 -0.55 2.36 18.80
N SER A 66 0.72 2.57 19.14
CA SER A 66 1.22 3.77 19.82
C SER A 66 2.22 4.45 18.90
N ALA A 67 1.92 5.69 18.50
CA ALA A 67 2.71 6.42 17.51
C ALA A 67 2.75 7.92 17.88
N PRO A 68 3.56 8.74 17.20
CA PRO A 68 3.67 10.17 17.53
C PRO A 68 2.35 10.96 17.45
N ALA A 69 1.39 10.48 16.66
CA ALA A 69 0.05 11.06 16.55
C ALA A 69 -0.92 10.63 17.68
N GLY A 70 -0.45 9.82 18.63
CA GLY A 70 -1.23 9.26 19.75
C GLY A 70 -1.40 7.75 19.65
N GLU A 71 -2.36 7.23 20.40
CA GLU A 71 -2.68 5.80 20.44
C GLU A 71 -3.97 5.51 19.66
N SER A 72 -4.03 4.34 19.03
CA SER A 72 -5.25 3.83 18.39
C SER A 72 -5.34 2.31 18.43
N LYS A 73 -6.54 1.79 18.22
CA LYS A 73 -6.79 0.37 18.03
C LYS A 73 -7.14 0.12 16.57
N LEU A 74 -6.38 -0.73 15.90
CA LEU A 74 -6.58 -1.11 14.51
C LEU A 74 -7.28 -2.46 14.46
N THR A 75 -8.36 -2.58 13.68
CA THR A 75 -9.09 -3.84 13.50
C THR A 75 -8.93 -4.32 12.07
N LEU A 76 -8.28 -5.47 11.90
CA LEU A 76 -8.03 -6.10 10.61
C LEU A 76 -8.91 -7.34 10.50
N THR A 77 -9.79 -7.38 9.50
CA THR A 77 -10.78 -8.46 9.31
C THR A 77 -10.44 -9.33 8.09
N GLU A 78 -10.14 -8.69 6.96
CA GLU A 78 -9.86 -9.35 5.70
C GLU A 78 -8.51 -10.08 5.72
N ASN A 79 -8.40 -11.13 4.92
CA ASN A 79 -7.12 -11.78 4.66
C ASN A 79 -6.45 -11.07 3.48
N GLY A 80 -5.21 -10.64 3.66
CA GLY A 80 -4.47 -9.93 2.63
C GLY A 80 -3.48 -8.93 3.18
N LEU A 81 -3.20 -7.92 2.38
CA LEU A 81 -2.20 -6.88 2.63
C LEU A 81 -2.86 -5.62 3.17
N TYR A 82 -2.28 -5.08 4.23
CA TYR A 82 -2.66 -3.84 4.87
C TYR A 82 -1.49 -2.86 4.89
N VAL A 83 -1.81 -1.58 4.79
CA VAL A 83 -0.87 -0.49 5.11
C VAL A 83 -1.36 0.22 6.35
N VAL A 84 -0.45 0.46 7.30
CA VAL A 84 -0.69 1.20 8.53
C VAL A 84 0.09 2.51 8.48
N ASN A 85 -0.61 3.62 8.69
CA ASN A 85 0.01 4.92 8.81
C ASN A 85 0.37 5.20 10.28
N ALA A 86 1.61 4.96 10.66
CA ALA A 86 2.16 5.31 11.97
C ALA A 86 2.91 6.65 11.96
N LYS A 87 2.72 7.47 10.92
CA LYS A 87 3.23 8.84 10.83
C LYS A 87 2.26 9.83 11.48
N ASN A 88 2.72 11.06 11.66
CA ASN A 88 1.90 12.17 12.14
C ASN A 88 1.21 12.96 11.02
N ASP A 89 1.45 12.60 9.76
CA ASP A 89 0.83 13.19 8.58
C ASP A 89 0.06 12.14 7.76
N THR A 90 -0.87 12.62 6.93
CA THR A 90 -1.64 11.76 6.03
C THR A 90 -0.75 11.17 4.93
N ILE A 91 -0.95 9.89 4.63
CA ILE A 91 -0.38 9.24 3.45
C ILE A 91 -1.46 8.95 2.41
N ILE A 92 -1.11 9.13 1.14
CA ILE A 92 -1.99 8.97 0.00
C ILE A 92 -1.43 7.85 -0.86
N GLY A 93 -2.24 6.81 -1.08
CA GLY A 93 -1.88 5.63 -1.85
C GLY A 93 -2.66 5.51 -3.15
N SER A 94 -2.06 4.90 -4.16
CA SER A 94 -2.77 4.45 -5.36
C SER A 94 -2.10 3.25 -6.01
N ALA A 95 -2.88 2.42 -6.69
CA ALA A 95 -2.34 1.39 -7.57
C ALA A 95 -1.56 2.03 -8.72
N GLN A 96 -0.37 1.51 -9.03
CA GLN A 96 0.50 2.01 -10.08
C GLN A 96 0.75 0.93 -11.13
N ASN A 97 0.72 1.32 -12.40
CA ASN A 97 1.15 0.46 -13.48
C ASN A 97 2.65 0.62 -13.69
N TYR A 98 3.42 -0.29 -13.11
CA TYR A 98 4.89 -0.39 -13.26
C TYR A 98 5.32 -1.50 -14.22
N ALA A 99 4.43 -1.95 -15.12
CA ALA A 99 4.85 -2.75 -16.26
C ALA A 99 5.92 -1.99 -17.08
N ALA A 100 6.71 -2.72 -17.87
CA ALA A 100 7.90 -2.22 -18.57
C ALA A 100 7.71 -0.80 -19.14
N PRO A 101 8.71 0.10 -18.99
CA PRO A 101 8.58 1.50 -19.37
C PRO A 101 8.12 1.63 -20.82
N SER A 102 7.05 2.40 -21.03
CA SER A 102 6.57 2.75 -22.37
C SER A 102 7.71 3.34 -23.18
N THR A 103 8.07 2.70 -24.30
CA THR A 103 9.08 3.18 -25.26
C THR A 103 8.62 4.41 -26.03
N THR A 104 7.35 4.82 -25.87
CA THR A 104 6.77 6.00 -26.49
C THR A 104 7.03 7.23 -25.62
N GLN A 105 7.75 8.22 -26.16
CA GLN A 105 7.81 9.57 -25.59
C GLN A 105 6.39 10.15 -25.58
N GLN A 106 5.72 10.09 -24.44
CA GLN A 106 4.38 10.65 -24.30
C GLN A 106 4.48 12.17 -24.21
N VAL A 107 4.07 12.86 -25.27
CA VAL A 107 3.80 14.30 -25.22
C VAL A 107 2.55 14.51 -24.35
N ILE A 108 2.72 15.17 -23.20
CA ILE A 108 1.61 15.48 -22.29
C ILE A 108 0.97 16.80 -22.76
N THR A 109 -0.31 16.77 -23.11
CA THR A 109 -1.08 17.97 -23.46
C THR A 109 -1.43 18.79 -22.21
N GLN A 110 -1.76 20.07 -22.40
CA GLN A 110 -2.20 20.93 -21.30
C GLN A 110 -3.49 20.43 -20.62
N ASP A 111 -4.41 19.83 -21.38
CA ASP A 111 -5.63 19.25 -20.81
C ASP A 111 -5.32 17.99 -19.99
N ALA A 112 -4.43 17.13 -20.48
CA ALA A 112 -3.97 15.97 -19.71
C ALA A 112 -3.24 16.39 -18.42
N LEU A 113 -2.52 17.51 -18.45
CA LEU A 113 -1.86 18.08 -17.26
C LEU A 113 -2.87 18.61 -16.25
N LYS A 114 -3.89 19.36 -16.68
CA LYS A 114 -5.00 19.83 -15.83
C LYS A 114 -5.77 18.67 -15.19
N GLN A 115 -6.14 17.67 -15.98
CA GLN A 115 -6.83 16.48 -15.45
C GLN A 115 -6.01 15.74 -14.38
N LYS A 116 -4.68 15.67 -14.55
CA LYS A 116 -3.78 15.12 -13.53
C LYS A 116 -3.80 15.96 -12.25
N ILE A 117 -3.69 17.28 -12.37
CA ILE A 117 -3.75 18.21 -11.22
C ILE A 117 -5.08 18.06 -10.47
N ASP A 118 -6.20 18.03 -11.19
CA ASP A 118 -7.53 17.86 -10.60
C ASP A 118 -7.67 16.53 -9.88
N SER A 119 -7.16 15.45 -10.48
CA SER A 119 -7.14 14.13 -9.85
C SER A 119 -6.33 14.12 -8.55
N LEU A 120 -5.16 14.75 -8.54
CA LEU A 120 -4.34 14.88 -7.33
C LEU A 120 -5.03 15.75 -6.26
N ASN A 121 -5.71 16.83 -6.66
CA ASN A 121 -6.49 17.66 -5.76
C ASN A 121 -7.65 16.90 -5.10
N LEU A 122 -8.34 16.03 -5.85
CA LEU A 122 -9.36 15.13 -5.29
C LEU A 122 -8.74 14.18 -4.27
N LEU A 123 -7.58 13.58 -4.58
CA LEU A 123 -6.90 12.65 -3.67
C LEU A 123 -6.46 13.32 -2.36
N ILE A 124 -5.85 14.51 -2.39
CA ILE A 124 -5.47 15.22 -1.14
C ILE A 124 -6.67 15.67 -0.31
N ALA A 125 -7.86 15.77 -0.93
CA ALA A 125 -9.12 16.06 -0.26
C ALA A 125 -9.84 14.80 0.25
N GLY A 126 -9.21 13.62 0.14
CA GLY A 126 -9.83 12.34 0.50
C GLY A 126 -10.99 11.93 -0.40
N LYS A 127 -11.16 12.60 -1.55
CA LYS A 127 -12.16 12.26 -2.57
C LYS A 127 -11.59 11.21 -3.52
N ASN A 128 -12.47 10.51 -4.22
CA ASN A 128 -12.08 9.47 -5.18
C ASN A 128 -11.33 8.26 -4.56
N VAL A 129 -11.50 8.06 -3.25
CA VAL A 129 -10.96 6.96 -2.45
C VAL A 129 -12.02 5.87 -2.42
N THR A 130 -11.99 4.98 -3.40
CA THR A 130 -12.90 3.82 -3.48
C THR A 130 -12.09 2.55 -3.75
N LYS A 131 -12.71 1.39 -3.46
CA LYS A 131 -12.09 0.08 -3.69
C LYS A 131 -11.81 -0.14 -5.18
N GLU A 132 -12.69 0.34 -6.04
CA GLU A 132 -12.62 0.22 -7.50
C GLU A 132 -11.45 1.04 -8.06
N ASN A 133 -11.31 2.27 -7.57
CA ASN A 133 -10.24 3.17 -8.01
C ASN A 133 -8.89 2.83 -7.38
N ARG A 134 -8.87 1.95 -6.36
CA ARG A 134 -7.66 1.49 -5.65
C ARG A 134 -6.81 2.67 -5.20
N ASN A 135 -7.49 3.71 -4.75
CA ASN A 135 -6.93 4.92 -4.16
C ASN A 135 -7.17 4.87 -2.65
N PHE A 136 -6.22 5.39 -1.89
CA PHE A 136 -6.21 5.30 -0.44
C PHE A 136 -5.84 6.65 0.16
N PHE A 137 -6.54 7.03 1.23
CA PHE A 137 -6.26 8.22 2.02
C PHE A 137 -6.23 7.81 3.49
N LEU A 138 -5.03 7.65 4.04
CA LEU A 138 -4.83 7.14 5.39
C LEU A 138 -4.42 8.30 6.29
N LEU A 139 -5.33 8.69 7.18
CA LEU A 139 -5.04 9.60 8.28
C LEU A 139 -3.99 8.97 9.23
N PRO A 140 -3.32 9.78 10.06
CA PRO A 140 -2.47 9.28 11.13
C PRO A 140 -3.20 8.21 11.96
N ASN A 141 -2.47 7.17 12.35
CA ASN A 141 -2.94 6.09 13.20
C ASN A 141 -4.11 5.26 12.65
N THR A 142 -4.22 5.18 11.32
CA THR A 142 -5.21 4.36 10.63
C THR A 142 -4.56 3.26 9.79
N ALA A 143 -5.37 2.26 9.43
CA ALA A 143 -4.98 1.16 8.56
C ALA A 143 -5.96 1.06 7.39
N ALA A 144 -5.48 0.64 6.21
CA ALA A 144 -6.32 0.35 5.07
C ALA A 144 -6.01 -1.06 4.53
N PHE A 145 -7.07 -1.82 4.23
CA PHE A 145 -6.96 -3.03 3.42
C PHE A 145 -6.64 -2.64 1.99
N ILE A 146 -5.56 -3.20 1.44
CA ILE A 146 -5.06 -2.84 0.11
C ILE A 146 -5.50 -3.85 -0.93
N THR A 147 -5.26 -5.14 -0.67
CA THR A 147 -5.52 -6.22 -1.63
C THR A 147 -5.51 -7.58 -0.94
N PRO A 148 -6.26 -8.58 -1.45
CA PRO A 148 -6.12 -9.96 -1.00
C PRO A 148 -4.76 -10.59 -1.38
N ASN A 149 -3.99 -9.96 -2.29
CA ASN A 149 -2.67 -10.45 -2.68
C ASN A 149 -1.58 -10.03 -1.67
N HIS A 150 -1.18 -10.94 -0.78
CA HIS A 150 -0.11 -10.70 0.20
C HIS A 150 1.25 -10.35 -0.43
N ASN A 151 1.45 -10.67 -1.70
CA ASN A 151 2.72 -10.44 -2.41
C ASN A 151 2.68 -9.18 -3.30
N ALA A 152 1.62 -8.38 -3.23
CA ALA A 152 1.62 -7.09 -3.88
C ALA A 152 2.72 -6.19 -3.30
N MET A 153 3.35 -5.42 -4.15
CA MET A 153 4.46 -4.55 -3.77
C MET A 153 3.93 -3.24 -3.20
N ILE A 154 4.37 -2.91 -2.00
CA ILE A 154 4.14 -1.59 -1.40
C ILE A 154 5.40 -0.74 -1.61
N VAL A 155 5.20 0.48 -2.06
CA VAL A 155 6.26 1.48 -2.21
C VAL A 155 5.85 2.68 -1.42
N GLY A 156 6.52 2.96 -0.30
CA GLY A 156 6.15 4.10 0.52
C GLY A 156 6.75 5.43 0.08
N PRO A 157 6.49 6.47 0.89
CA PRO A 157 6.91 7.84 0.64
C PRO A 157 8.41 7.97 0.34
N TYR A 158 8.78 8.89 -0.56
CA TYR A 158 10.16 9.25 -0.92
C TYR A 158 11.02 8.15 -1.57
N HIS A 159 10.48 6.95 -1.82
CA HIS A 159 11.17 5.92 -2.60
C HIS A 159 11.07 6.16 -4.10
N LYS A 160 12.19 6.08 -4.85
CA LYS A 160 12.18 6.17 -6.32
C LYS A 160 12.03 4.77 -6.93
N MET A 161 11.02 4.57 -7.78
CA MET A 161 10.84 3.32 -8.55
C MET A 161 10.53 3.65 -10.00
N ARG A 162 11.20 2.95 -10.93
CA ARG A 162 11.02 3.14 -12.38
C ARG A 162 10.23 2.00 -13.03
N SER A 163 10.42 0.77 -12.55
CA SER A 163 9.72 -0.43 -13.03
C SER A 163 9.73 -1.49 -11.93
N ALA A 164 8.83 -2.46 -12.03
CA ALA A 164 8.83 -3.67 -11.22
C ALA A 164 8.78 -4.88 -12.16
N GLU A 165 9.48 -5.95 -11.80
CA GLU A 165 9.45 -7.19 -12.57
C GLU A 165 8.17 -7.97 -12.27
N GLY A 166 7.53 -8.47 -13.33
CA GLY A 166 6.40 -9.38 -13.18
C GLY A 166 6.86 -10.75 -12.71
N LYS A 167 5.93 -11.52 -12.14
CA LYS A 167 6.15 -12.93 -11.77
C LYS A 167 5.17 -13.81 -12.53
N ASP A 168 5.64 -14.95 -13.03
CA ASP A 168 4.82 -15.96 -13.71
C ASP A 168 4.00 -15.40 -14.90
N GLY A 169 4.61 -14.47 -15.66
CA GLY A 169 3.97 -13.82 -16.82
C GLY A 169 2.87 -12.81 -16.47
N LYS A 170 2.63 -12.53 -15.19
CA LYS A 170 1.68 -11.49 -14.74
C LYS A 170 2.41 -10.19 -14.46
N ALA A 171 1.78 -9.07 -14.83
CA ALA A 171 2.26 -7.75 -14.44
C ALA A 171 2.32 -7.63 -12.91
N PRO A 172 3.32 -6.92 -12.36
CA PRO A 172 3.43 -6.74 -10.92
C PRO A 172 2.24 -5.93 -10.39
N GLU A 173 1.67 -6.37 -9.27
CA GLU A 173 0.68 -5.59 -8.54
C GLU A 173 1.42 -4.64 -7.59
N VAL A 174 1.42 -3.34 -7.91
CA VAL A 174 2.16 -2.34 -7.13
C VAL A 174 1.23 -1.26 -6.63
N TYR A 175 1.40 -0.88 -5.37
CA TYR A 175 0.74 0.25 -4.74
C TYR A 175 1.79 1.23 -4.23
N ARG A 176 1.66 2.49 -4.63
CA ARG A 176 2.59 3.54 -4.23
C ARG A 176 1.91 4.53 -3.30
N PHE A 177 2.59 4.82 -2.21
CA PHE A 177 2.16 5.75 -1.19
C PHE A 177 3.10 6.94 -1.16
N TYR A 178 2.51 8.11 -0.96
CA TYR A 178 3.18 9.39 -0.86
C TYR A 178 2.74 10.04 0.44
N SER A 179 3.61 10.82 1.06
CA SER A 179 3.17 11.79 2.06
C SER A 179 2.29 12.85 1.39
N ILE A 180 1.33 13.41 2.13
CA ILE A 180 0.51 14.52 1.62
C ILE A 180 1.36 15.71 1.17
N LYS A 181 2.56 15.88 1.76
CA LYS A 181 3.54 16.88 1.36
C LYS A 181 4.07 16.63 -0.07
N GLU A 182 4.52 15.42 -0.39
CA GLU A 182 4.99 15.07 -1.74
C GLU A 182 3.91 15.30 -2.81
N VAL A 183 2.65 15.01 -2.48
CA VAL A 183 1.54 15.23 -3.42
C VAL A 183 1.32 16.72 -3.66
N ARG A 184 1.37 17.56 -2.61
CA ARG A 184 1.27 19.02 -2.74
C ARG A 184 2.43 19.61 -3.55
N GLU A 185 3.65 19.16 -3.31
CA GLU A 185 4.82 19.57 -4.10
C GLU A 185 4.69 19.16 -5.57
N THR A 186 4.15 17.96 -5.82
CA THR A 186 3.86 17.49 -7.18
C THR A 186 2.81 18.38 -7.85
N ILE A 187 1.72 18.73 -7.16
CA ILE A 187 0.69 19.64 -7.70
C ILE A 187 1.31 21.00 -8.06
N ALA A 188 2.08 21.61 -7.15
CA ALA A 188 2.72 22.90 -7.38
C ALA A 188 3.65 22.87 -8.60
N ARG A 189 4.45 21.81 -8.74
CA ARG A 189 5.32 21.60 -9.91
C ARG A 189 4.53 21.47 -11.21
N LEU A 190 3.43 20.70 -11.20
CA LEU A 190 2.58 20.53 -12.38
C LEU A 190 1.87 21.84 -12.74
N GLN A 191 1.46 22.65 -11.77
CA GLN A 191 0.88 23.96 -11.99
C GLN A 191 1.87 24.93 -12.65
N GLY A 192 3.14 24.96 -12.23
CA GLY A 192 4.17 25.77 -12.90
C GLY A 192 4.37 25.42 -14.38
N LEU A 193 4.23 24.12 -14.72
CA LEU A 193 4.27 23.66 -16.12
C LEU A 193 3.03 24.09 -16.93
N THR A 194 1.91 24.42 -16.30
CA THR A 194 0.72 24.97 -16.99
C THR A 194 0.82 26.47 -17.26
N THR A 195 1.59 27.22 -16.46
CA THR A 195 1.74 28.68 -16.59
C THR A 195 3.02 29.09 -17.33
N GLY A 196 3.96 28.16 -17.54
CA GLY A 196 5.27 28.44 -18.17
C GLY A 196 6.34 28.91 -17.19
N GLU A 197 6.03 28.97 -15.89
CA GLU A 197 6.94 29.33 -14.81
C GLU A 197 7.32 28.07 -14.04
N LEU A 198 8.51 27.51 -14.27
CA LEU A 198 9.01 26.42 -13.43
C LEU A 198 9.25 26.94 -11.99
N PRO A 199 8.87 26.20 -10.93
CA PRO A 199 9.22 26.58 -9.57
C PRO A 199 10.74 26.59 -9.42
N GLN A 200 11.28 27.65 -8.83
CA GLN A 200 12.70 27.70 -8.45
C GLN A 200 12.96 26.67 -7.35
N GLU A 201 14.03 25.87 -7.51
CA GLU A 201 14.50 24.85 -6.58
C GLU A 201 14.88 25.41 -5.20
#